data_AF-A0A6B3L9Z0-F1
#
_entry.id   AF-A0A6B3L9Z0-F1
#
_cell.length_a   1.000
_cell.length_b   1.000
_cell.length_c   1.000
_cell.angle_alpha   90.00
_cell.angle_beta   90.00
_cell.angle_gamma   90.00
#
_symmetry.space_group_name_H-M   'P 1'
#
loop_
_entity.id
_entity.type
_entity.pdbx_description
1 polymer ?
#
loop_
_entity_poly.entity_id
_entity_poly.type
_entity_poly.pdbx_seq_one_letter_code
_entity_poly.pdbx_strand_id
1 'polypeptide(L)'
;MFAVRFLVSSLVVVLASSCAGLKPVEVSSLADVDKSAYGPRQVERFEKAKADYQAVLAKKTPTYAQMGGALFDGGTTGYEGDGYTLVIWSRLQGREDGLWVKTGPSITLHRQITGGREIECSDLSLIKPTTRPSE
;
A
#
# COMPACT_ATOMS: atom_id res chain seq x y z
N MET A 1 65.85 -22.12 -8.36
CA MET A 1 64.88 -23.25 -8.41
C MET A 1 63.49 -22.64 -8.43
N PHE A 2 62.73 -23.01 -9.46
CA PHE A 2 61.34 -22.70 -9.88
C PHE A 2 60.41 -21.78 -9.05
N ALA A 3 59.80 -20.85 -9.79
CA ALA A 3 58.65 -20.01 -9.44
C ALA A 3 57.34 -20.81 -9.29
N VAL A 4 56.46 -20.43 -8.36
CA VAL A 4 55.02 -20.79 -8.41
C VAL A 4 54.13 -19.72 -7.73
N ARG A 5 53.49 -18.93 -8.60
CA ARG A 5 52.05 -18.54 -8.66
C ARG A 5 51.37 -17.83 -7.47
N PHE A 6 50.97 -16.59 -7.79
CA PHE A 6 49.81 -15.86 -7.28
C PHE A 6 48.56 -16.74 -7.09
N LEU A 7 47.85 -16.54 -5.99
CA LEU A 7 46.41 -16.82 -5.91
C LEU A 7 45.75 -15.73 -5.05
N VAL A 8 45.26 -14.71 -5.75
CA VAL A 8 44.39 -13.67 -5.21
C VAL A 8 43.05 -14.33 -4.95
N SER A 9 42.76 -14.64 -3.69
CA SER A 9 41.46 -15.19 -3.31
C SER A 9 40.46 -14.04 -3.14
N SER A 10 39.96 -13.54 -4.27
CA SER A 10 38.84 -12.61 -4.30
C SER A 10 37.57 -13.34 -3.85
N LEU A 11 37.24 -13.21 -2.56
CA LEU A 11 35.92 -13.57 -2.05
C LEU A 11 34.92 -12.50 -2.52
N VAL A 12 34.38 -12.67 -3.73
CA VAL A 12 33.24 -11.90 -4.19
C VAL A 12 32.03 -12.41 -3.41
N VAL A 13 31.66 -11.68 -2.35
CA VAL A 13 30.35 -11.82 -1.70
C VAL A 13 29.32 -11.38 -2.74
N VAL A 14 28.73 -12.34 -3.43
CA VAL A 14 27.55 -12.09 -4.26
C VAL A 14 26.38 -11.87 -3.30
N LEU A 15 26.24 -10.63 -2.83
CA LEU A 15 24.98 -10.07 -2.36
C LEU A 15 24.03 -10.02 -3.57
N ALA A 16 23.39 -11.15 -3.86
CA ALA A 16 22.19 -11.16 -4.67
C ALA A 16 21.09 -10.47 -3.85
N SER A 17 21.11 -9.13 -3.89
CA SER A 17 20.00 -8.29 -3.46
C SER A 17 18.88 -8.51 -4.47
N SER A 18 18.17 -9.62 -4.30
CA SER A 18 16.91 -9.88 -4.96
C SER A 18 15.88 -8.92 -4.38
N CYS A 19 15.93 -7.66 -4.82
CA CYS A 19 14.82 -6.73 -4.74
C CYS A 19 13.76 -7.20 -5.73
N ALA A 20 13.24 -8.42 -5.54
CA ALA A 20 11.95 -8.78 -6.05
C ALA A 20 10.97 -7.86 -5.32
N GLY A 21 10.45 -6.87 -6.04
CA GLY A 21 9.27 -6.13 -5.64
C GLY A 21 8.13 -7.13 -5.51
N LEU A 22 8.03 -7.77 -4.34
CA LEU A 22 6.90 -8.59 -3.98
C LEU A 22 5.67 -7.68 -4.11
N LYS A 23 4.77 -8.05 -5.02
CA LYS A 23 3.47 -7.37 -5.11
C LYS A 23 2.81 -7.42 -3.74
N PRO A 24 2.16 -6.33 -3.31
CA PRO A 24 1.37 -6.35 -2.09
C PRO A 24 0.42 -7.54 -2.09
N VAL A 25 0.25 -8.16 -0.93
CA VAL A 25 -0.80 -9.16 -0.75
C VAL A 25 -2.11 -8.41 -0.57
N GLU A 26 -3.00 -8.56 -1.53
CA GLU A 26 -4.35 -8.03 -1.44
C GLU A 26 -5.16 -8.87 -0.45
N VAL A 27 -5.73 -8.22 0.56
CA VAL A 27 -6.67 -8.84 1.49
C VAL A 27 -8.02 -8.12 1.38
N SER A 28 -9.09 -8.91 1.45
CA SER A 28 -10.46 -8.43 1.31
C SER A 28 -10.88 -7.46 2.41
N SER A 29 -10.28 -7.58 3.60
CA SER A 29 -10.61 -6.73 4.74
C SER A 29 -9.39 -6.53 5.63
N LEU A 30 -9.24 -5.31 6.13
CA LEU A 30 -8.25 -4.98 7.14
C LEU A 30 -8.48 -5.77 8.45
N ALA A 31 -9.70 -6.25 8.70
CA ALA A 31 -10.02 -7.08 9.86
C ALA A 31 -9.43 -8.50 9.76
N ASP A 32 -9.14 -8.98 8.56
CA ASP A 32 -8.64 -10.34 8.30
C ASP A 32 -7.11 -10.44 8.40
N VAL A 33 -6.42 -9.33 8.66
CA VAL A 33 -4.96 -9.31 8.80
C VAL A 33 -4.57 -10.06 10.07
N ASP A 34 -3.81 -11.15 9.91
CA ASP A 34 -3.24 -11.90 11.04
C ASP A 34 -2.13 -11.07 11.73
N LYS A 35 -2.29 -10.91 13.04
CA LYS A 35 -1.41 -10.14 13.93
C LYS A 35 -0.70 -11.02 14.95
N SER A 36 -0.85 -12.34 14.88
CA SER A 36 -0.32 -13.30 15.85
C SER A 36 1.19 -13.16 16.08
N ALA A 37 1.93 -12.75 15.05
CA ALA A 37 3.38 -12.55 15.08
C ALA A 37 3.84 -11.10 15.36
N TYR A 38 2.92 -10.16 15.60
CA TYR A 38 3.26 -8.74 15.72
C TYR A 38 3.81 -8.40 17.11
N GLY A 39 4.92 -7.69 17.17
CA GLY A 39 5.41 -7.07 18.40
C GLY A 39 4.56 -5.85 18.82
N PRO A 40 4.72 -5.35 20.07
CA PRO A 40 3.88 -4.27 20.61
C PRO A 40 3.82 -3.01 19.73
N ARG A 41 4.95 -2.58 19.15
CA ARG A 41 4.99 -1.42 18.25
C ARG A 41 4.27 -1.66 16.92
N GLN A 42 4.32 -2.89 16.39
CA GLN A 42 3.60 -3.25 15.17
C GLN A 42 2.11 -3.26 15.41
N VAL A 43 1.67 -3.77 16.56
CA VAL A 43 0.27 -3.73 17.00
C VAL A 43 -0.20 -2.27 17.14
N GLU A 44 0.56 -1.41 17.81
CA GLU A 44 0.22 0.01 17.95
C GLU A 44 0.03 0.71 16.59
N ARG A 45 0.98 0.52 15.66
CA ARG A 45 0.89 1.08 14.30
C ARG A 45 -0.30 0.54 13.53
N PHE A 46 -0.56 -0.76 13.64
CA PHE A 46 -1.72 -1.39 13.02
C PHE A 46 -3.03 -0.79 13.52
N GLU A 47 -3.18 -0.60 14.84
CA GLU A 47 -4.42 -0.03 15.38
C GLU A 47 -4.60 1.44 14.98
N LYS A 48 -3.52 2.21 14.83
CA LYS A 48 -3.58 3.57 14.24
C LYS A 48 -4.01 3.54 12.78
N ALA A 49 -3.42 2.66 11.98
CA ALA A 49 -3.78 2.45 10.57
C ALA A 49 -5.26 2.07 10.43
N LYS A 50 -5.74 1.15 11.28
CA LYS A 50 -7.14 0.72 11.33
C LYS A 50 -8.08 1.86 11.73
N ALA A 51 -7.74 2.64 12.75
CA ALA A 51 -8.55 3.77 13.18
C ALA A 51 -8.71 4.81 12.07
N ASP A 52 -7.64 5.12 11.34
CA ASP A 52 -7.69 6.07 10.22
C ASP A 52 -8.47 5.54 9.03
N TYR A 53 -8.30 4.25 8.70
CA TYR A 53 -9.10 3.60 7.66
C TYR A 53 -10.60 3.65 7.99
N GLN A 54 -10.97 3.36 9.25
CA GLN A 54 -12.35 3.46 9.72
C GLN A 54 -12.87 4.90 9.74
N ALA A 55 -12.05 5.88 10.08
CA ALA A 55 -12.41 7.29 10.00
C ALA A 55 -12.78 7.68 8.58
N VAL A 56 -11.98 7.26 7.59
CA VAL A 56 -12.25 7.54 6.17
C VAL A 56 -13.50 6.83 5.67
N LEU A 57 -13.72 5.56 6.05
CA LEU A 57 -14.98 4.87 5.76
C LEU A 57 -16.20 5.63 6.33
N ALA A 58 -16.04 6.25 7.49
CA ALA A 58 -17.03 7.13 8.11
C ALA A 58 -17.04 8.58 7.56
N LYS A 59 -16.32 8.84 6.45
CA LYS A 59 -16.18 10.16 5.81
C LYS A 59 -15.61 11.24 6.73
N LYS A 60 -14.73 10.85 7.64
CA LYS A 60 -13.98 11.73 8.55
C LYS A 60 -12.52 11.80 8.13
N THR A 61 -11.85 12.89 8.50
CA THR A 61 -10.41 13.03 8.32
C THR A 61 -9.65 11.99 9.18
N PRO A 62 -8.60 11.35 8.64
CA PRO A 62 -7.66 10.56 9.43
C PRO A 62 -7.12 11.33 10.64
N THR A 63 -6.90 10.63 11.75
CA THR A 63 -6.40 11.21 13.00
C THR A 63 -4.88 11.10 13.12
N TYR A 64 -4.30 9.99 12.68
CA TYR A 64 -2.88 9.69 12.89
C TYR A 64 -2.01 9.94 11.64
N ALA A 65 -2.57 9.76 10.45
CA ALA A 65 -1.91 9.97 9.19
C ALA A 65 -1.97 11.45 8.79
N GLN A 66 -0.87 11.93 8.20
CA GLN A 66 -0.77 13.30 7.70
C GLN A 66 -1.07 13.32 6.20
N MET A 67 -1.75 14.36 5.73
CA MET A 67 -2.02 14.52 4.30
C MET A 67 -0.70 14.70 3.55
N GLY A 68 -0.34 13.73 2.73
CA GLY A 68 0.88 13.72 1.91
C GLY A 68 0.71 14.44 0.58
N GLY A 69 -0.52 14.56 0.10
CA GLY A 69 -0.84 15.29 -1.13
C GLY A 69 -2.23 14.98 -1.66
N ALA A 70 -2.67 15.77 -2.64
CA ALA A 70 -3.88 15.54 -3.40
C ALA A 70 -3.56 15.57 -4.90
N LEU A 71 -4.21 14.70 -5.66
CA LEU A 71 -4.10 14.71 -7.12
C LEU A 71 -5.09 15.72 -7.71
N PHE A 72 -4.73 16.30 -8.86
CA PHE A 72 -5.59 17.19 -9.65
C PHE A 72 -6.65 16.42 -10.45
N ASP A 73 -7.13 15.28 -9.94
CA ASP A 73 -8.10 14.39 -10.59
C ASP A 73 -9.54 14.57 -10.08
N GLY A 74 -9.75 15.59 -9.23
CA GLY A 74 -11.06 15.92 -8.69
C GLY A 74 -11.30 15.47 -7.25
N GLY A 75 -10.27 14.97 -6.54
CA GLY A 75 -10.37 14.80 -5.09
C GLY A 75 -9.57 13.64 -4.51
N THR A 76 -8.75 12.92 -5.30
CA THR A 76 -7.95 11.83 -4.74
C THR A 76 -6.93 12.40 -3.77
N THR A 77 -6.95 11.91 -2.52
CA THR A 77 -6.10 12.41 -1.44
C THR A 77 -5.30 11.28 -0.82
N GLY A 78 -3.99 11.49 -0.68
CA GLY A 78 -3.08 10.56 -0.03
C GLY A 78 -2.72 11.02 1.38
N TYR A 79 -2.62 10.06 2.29
CA TYR A 79 -2.22 10.24 3.67
C TYR A 79 -1.11 9.24 4.02
N GLU A 80 -0.13 9.70 4.79
CA GLU A 80 0.99 8.88 5.26
C GLU A 80 0.95 8.77 6.78
N GLY A 81 0.94 7.54 7.29
CA GLY A 81 1.07 7.24 8.71
C GLY A 81 2.35 6.47 9.01
N ASP A 82 2.62 6.20 10.29
CA ASP A 82 3.80 5.45 10.72
C ASP A 82 3.69 3.97 10.29
N GLY A 83 4.18 3.68 9.08
CA GLY A 83 4.21 2.35 8.49
C GLY A 83 3.00 1.99 7.64
N TYR A 84 2.20 2.95 7.18
CA TYR A 84 1.13 2.71 6.20
C TYR A 84 0.84 3.93 5.34
N THR A 85 0.27 3.69 4.16
CA THR A 85 -0.22 4.72 3.25
C THR A 85 -1.71 4.52 3.04
N LEU A 86 -2.49 5.59 3.12
CA LEU A 86 -3.95 5.59 2.97
C LEU A 86 -4.33 6.53 1.82
N VAL A 87 -5.04 6.03 0.82
CA VAL A 87 -5.47 6.80 -0.34
C VAL A 87 -6.99 6.81 -0.41
N ILE A 88 -7.57 7.99 -0.53
CA ILE A 88 -9.00 8.18 -0.80
C ILE A 88 -9.13 8.45 -2.29
N TRP A 89 -9.56 7.45 -3.05
CA TRP A 89 -9.72 7.59 -4.50
C TRP A 89 -11.04 8.30 -4.81
N SER A 90 -10.95 9.44 -5.49
CA SER A 90 -12.13 10.13 -6.01
C SER A 90 -12.43 9.73 -7.45
N ARG A 91 -11.41 9.42 -8.25
CA ARG A 91 -11.61 9.00 -9.64
C ARG A 91 -10.41 8.21 -10.18
N LEU A 92 -10.44 6.89 -10.04
CA LEU A 92 -9.49 6.02 -10.75
C LEU A 92 -10.20 5.41 -11.99
N GLN A 93 -9.73 5.74 -13.20
CA GLN A 93 -10.27 5.17 -14.45
C GLN A 93 -9.81 3.71 -14.61
N GLY A 94 -10.76 2.77 -14.71
CA GLY A 94 -10.49 1.40 -15.13
C GLY A 94 -10.31 1.31 -16.65
N ARG A 95 -9.39 0.44 -17.11
CA ARG A 95 -8.96 0.38 -18.54
C ARG A 95 -9.76 -0.60 -19.41
N GLU A 96 -10.80 -1.27 -18.91
CA GLU A 96 -11.58 -2.24 -19.67
C GLU A 96 -12.97 -1.68 -20.00
N ASP A 97 -13.12 -1.27 -21.27
CA ASP A 97 -14.35 -1.36 -22.07
C ASP A 97 -15.53 -0.44 -21.69
N GLY A 98 -15.32 0.44 -20.71
CA GLY A 98 -16.24 1.50 -20.32
C GLY A 98 -15.54 2.43 -19.33
N LEU A 99 -15.97 3.68 -19.23
CA LEU A 99 -15.38 4.72 -18.36
C LEU A 99 -15.62 4.43 -16.85
N TRP A 100 -15.52 3.19 -16.38
CA TRP A 100 -15.73 2.83 -14.98
C TRP A 100 -14.82 3.65 -14.07
N VAL A 101 -15.44 4.28 -13.08
CA VAL A 101 -14.74 5.06 -12.06
C VAL A 101 -14.69 4.23 -10.78
N LYS A 102 -13.48 3.92 -10.31
CA LYS A 102 -13.27 3.40 -8.96
C LYS A 102 -13.19 4.56 -7.98
N THR A 103 -13.97 4.49 -6.90
CA THR A 103 -14.00 5.48 -5.81
C THR A 103 -14.02 4.80 -4.45
N GLY A 104 -13.36 5.37 -3.45
CA GLY A 104 -13.33 4.83 -2.08
C GLY A 104 -11.91 4.76 -1.53
N PRO A 105 -11.73 4.29 -0.29
CA PRO A 105 -10.43 4.20 0.32
C PRO A 105 -9.66 2.94 -0.08
N SER A 106 -8.33 3.06 -0.14
CA SER A 106 -7.40 1.93 -0.10
C SER A 106 -6.31 2.23 0.94
N ILE A 107 -5.81 1.19 1.59
CA ILE A 107 -4.72 1.29 2.56
C ILE A 107 -3.67 0.23 2.27
N THR A 108 -2.42 0.64 2.28
CA THR A 108 -1.25 -0.23 2.19
C THR A 108 -0.54 -0.23 3.52
N LEU A 109 -0.49 -1.38 4.19
CA LEU A 109 0.32 -1.62 5.38
C LEU A 109 1.74 -1.99 4.95
N HIS A 110 2.72 -1.20 5.37
CA HIS A 110 4.12 -1.42 5.04
C HIS A 110 4.73 -2.51 5.90
N ARG A 111 5.90 -3.00 5.48
CA ARG A 111 6.67 -4.04 6.17
C ARG A 111 7.02 -3.69 7.62
N GLN A 112 7.01 -2.40 7.96
CA GLN A 112 7.20 -1.89 9.32
C GLN A 112 6.06 -2.25 10.28
N ILE A 113 4.86 -2.52 9.74
CA ILE A 113 3.69 -3.04 10.48
C ILE A 113 3.67 -4.56 10.35
N THR A 114 3.73 -5.06 9.12
CA THR A 114 3.42 -6.47 8.83
C THR A 114 4.59 -7.43 9.06
N GLY A 115 5.80 -6.93 9.27
CA GLY A 115 6.99 -7.73 9.58
C GLY A 115 7.61 -8.47 8.38
N GLY A 116 7.12 -8.28 7.14
CA GLY A 116 7.76 -8.94 6.01
C GLY A 116 7.23 -8.63 4.60
N ARG A 117 5.97 -8.24 4.45
CA ARG A 117 5.36 -7.97 3.13
C ARG A 117 4.37 -6.82 3.16
N GLU A 118 4.21 -6.10 2.08
CA GLU A 118 3.13 -5.12 2.00
C GLU A 118 1.79 -5.85 1.93
N ILE A 119 0.78 -5.30 2.63
CA ILE A 119 -0.60 -5.79 2.59
C ILE A 119 -1.46 -4.63 2.11
N GLU A 120 -2.25 -4.85 1.07
CA GLU A 120 -3.19 -3.86 0.56
C GLU A 120 -4.63 -4.28 0.89
N CYS A 121 -5.41 -3.34 1.40
CA CYS A 121 -6.85 -3.49 1.62
C CYS A 121 -7.56 -2.36 0.88
N SER A 122 -8.73 -2.62 0.30
CA SER A 122 -9.49 -1.55 -0.34
C SER A 122 -11.00 -1.77 -0.30
N ASP A 123 -11.76 -0.68 -0.14
CA ASP A 123 -13.22 -0.62 -0.22
C ASP A 123 -13.62 0.23 -1.43
N LEU A 124 -13.07 -0.14 -2.59
CA LEU A 124 -13.32 0.57 -3.84
C LEU A 124 -14.67 0.16 -4.43
N SER A 125 -15.54 1.14 -4.60
CA SER A 125 -16.78 1.01 -5.37
C SER A 125 -16.50 1.26 -6.85
N LEU A 126 -17.06 0.40 -7.72
CA LEU A 126 -17.07 0.59 -9.17
C LEU A 126 -18.36 1.28 -9.60
N ILE A 127 -18.24 2.49 -10.14
CA ILE A 127 -19.38 3.27 -10.63
C ILE A 127 -19.35 3.25 -12.17
N LYS A 128 -20.47 2.81 -12.78
CA LYS A 128 -20.68 2.95 -14.21
C LYS A 128 -20.97 4.42 -14.53
N PRO A 129 -20.32 5.04 -15.52
CA PRO A 129 -20.77 6.33 -16.01
C PRO A 129 -22.19 6.17 -16.54
N THR A 130 -23.13 6.91 -15.95
CA THR A 130 -24.41 7.12 -16.60
C THR A 130 -24.12 7.98 -17.83
N THR A 131 -24.18 7.39 -19.03
CA THR A 131 -24.26 8.15 -20.27
C THR A 131 -25.45 9.10 -20.13
N ARG A 132 -25.22 10.42 -20.20
CA ARG A 132 -26.33 11.37 -20.37
C ARG A 132 -27.11 10.91 -21.61
N PRO A 133 -28.45 10.88 -21.59
CA PRO A 133 -29.16 10.87 -22.85
C PRO A 133 -28.75 12.15 -23.60
N SER A 134 -28.25 11.99 -24.81
CA SER A 134 -28.12 13.08 -25.76
C SER A 134 -29.52 13.65 -25.99
N GLU A 135 -29.75 14.89 -25.57
CA GLU A 135 -30.86 15.71 -26.05
C GLU A 135 -30.66 16.07 -27.52
#